data_AF-A0A6G1H9L8-F1
#
_entry.id   AF-A0A6G1H9L8-F1
#
_cell.length_a   1.000
_cell.length_b   1.000
_cell.length_c   1.000
_cell.angle_alpha   90.00
_cell.angle_beta   90.00
_cell.angle_gamma   90.00
#
_symmetry.space_group_name_H-M   'P 1'
#
loop_
_entity.id
_entity.type
_entity.pdbx_description
1 polymer ?
#
loop_
_entity_poly.entity_id
_entity_poly.type
_entity_poly.pdbx_seq_one_letter_code
_entity_poly.pdbx_strand_id
1 'polypeptide(L)'
;MMGTDVMSVQIDQQLTYEAYSYYVQGLFELLDGLSLSAQVFVDLDKQNEFRIPAAVREVSGVVDAYFFNLINLFPANSSYSSQAANQKSQVDTHFRQAVHAFHLVTAQSATPYSNVTSEAVTME
;
A
#
# COMPACT_ATOMS: atom_id res chain seq x y z
N MET A 1 0.42 17.39 22.16
CA MET A 1 0.20 16.89 20.80
C MET A 1 -0.39 18.05 20.01
N MET A 2 0.24 18.44 18.91
CA MET A 2 -0.33 19.45 18.01
C MET A 2 -1.52 18.78 17.31
N GLY A 3 -2.74 19.15 17.69
CA GLY A 3 -3.94 18.63 17.02
C GLY A 3 -3.95 19.16 15.59
N THR A 4 -4.30 18.31 14.63
CA THR A 4 -4.58 18.77 13.27
C THR A 4 -5.76 19.74 13.33
N ASP A 5 -5.58 20.96 12.81
CA ASP A 5 -6.65 21.95 12.76
C ASP A 5 -7.78 21.46 11.84
N VAL A 6 -9.02 21.59 12.29
CA VAL A 6 -10.21 21.13 11.57
C VAL A 6 -10.67 22.21 10.59
N MET A 7 -10.94 21.81 9.33
CA MET A 7 -11.46 22.69 8.29
C MET A 7 -12.90 23.12 8.59
N SER A 8 -13.14 24.42 8.69
CA SER A 8 -14.46 24.99 8.96
C SER A 8 -15.25 25.36 7.70
N VAL A 9 -14.56 25.59 6.58
CA VAL A 9 -15.16 26.06 5.33
C VAL A 9 -15.60 24.86 4.47
N GLN A 10 -16.85 24.87 4.02
CA GLN A 10 -17.44 23.72 3.31
C GLN A 10 -16.82 23.49 1.92
N ILE A 11 -16.48 24.57 1.19
CA ILE A 11 -15.84 24.42 -0.13
C ILE A 11 -14.43 23.80 -0.01
N ASP A 12 -13.67 24.16 1.03
CA ASP A 12 -12.34 23.61 1.26
C ASP A 12 -12.40 22.12 1.63
N GLN A 13 -13.42 21.71 2.39
CA GLN A 13 -13.68 20.30 2.66
C GLN A 13 -13.93 19.53 1.36
N GLN A 14 -14.76 20.06 0.46
CA GLN A 14 -15.05 19.40 -0.81
C GLN A 14 -13.80 19.25 -1.67
N LEU A 15 -13.05 20.34 -1.88
CA LEU A 15 -11.83 20.33 -2.69
C LEU A 15 -10.76 19.39 -2.12
N THR A 16 -10.61 19.39 -0.79
CA THR A 16 -9.68 18.48 -0.10
C THR A 16 -10.11 17.03 -0.23
N TYR A 17 -11.40 16.73 -0.10
CA TYR A 17 -11.92 15.38 -0.28
C TYR A 17 -11.76 14.85 -1.71
N GLU A 18 -11.94 15.73 -2.71
CA GLU A 18 -11.72 15.39 -4.11
C GLU A 18 -10.23 15.07 -4.38
N ALA A 19 -9.32 15.92 -3.92
CA ALA A 19 -7.88 15.67 -4.02
C ALA A 19 -7.46 14.38 -3.28
N TYR A 20 -8.01 14.16 -2.08
CA TYR A 20 -7.81 12.93 -1.31
C TYR A 20 -8.27 11.70 -2.11
N SER A 21 -9.45 11.76 -2.73
CA SER A 21 -10.00 10.66 -3.53
C SER A 21 -9.15 10.34 -4.75
N TYR A 22 -8.60 11.35 -5.44
CA TYR A 22 -7.68 11.12 -6.56
C TYR A 22 -6.38 10.44 -6.12
N TYR A 23 -5.85 10.84 -4.96
CA TYR A 23 -4.67 10.19 -4.40
C TYR A 23 -4.95 8.73 -4.01
N VAL A 24 -6.09 8.46 -3.36
CA VAL A 24 -6.56 7.10 -3.05
C VAL A 24 -6.66 6.25 -4.31
N GLN A 25 -7.26 6.77 -5.38
CA GLN A 25 -7.38 6.07 -6.66
C GLN A 25 -6.00 5.73 -7.25
N GLY A 26 -5.05 6.66 -7.20
CA GLY A 26 -3.67 6.40 -7.63
C GLY A 26 -2.99 5.29 -6.83
N LEU A 27 -3.27 5.19 -5.53
CA LEU A 27 -2.77 4.09 -4.70
C LEU A 27 -3.40 2.75 -5.08
N PHE A 28 -4.69 2.71 -5.41
CA PHE A 28 -5.34 1.48 -5.90
C PHE A 28 -4.65 0.98 -7.16
N GLU A 29 -4.52 1.85 -8.16
CA GLU A 29 -3.90 1.50 -9.45
C GLU A 29 -2.45 1.04 -9.30
N LEU A 30 -1.68 1.72 -8.44
CA LEU A 30 -0.30 1.34 -8.13
C LEU A 30 -0.22 -0.06 -7.51
N LEU A 31 -1.03 -0.32 -6.48
CA LEU A 31 -0.99 -1.58 -5.73
C LEU A 31 -1.57 -2.75 -6.53
N ASP A 32 -2.58 -2.51 -7.36
CA ASP A 32 -3.12 -3.49 -8.29
C ASP A 32 -2.11 -3.82 -9.38
N GLY A 33 -1.46 -2.81 -9.98
CA GLY A 33 -0.40 -3.00 -10.95
C GLY A 33 0.79 -3.78 -10.38
N LEU A 34 1.15 -3.49 -9.12
CA LEU A 34 2.19 -4.22 -8.40
C LEU A 34 1.79 -5.68 -8.15
N SER A 35 0.53 -5.93 -7.73
CA SER A 35 -0.02 -7.26 -7.52
C SER A 35 0.00 -8.11 -8.79
N LEU A 36 -0.45 -7.52 -9.91
CA LEU A 36 -0.48 -8.18 -11.21
C LEU A 36 0.92 -8.49 -11.76
N SER A 37 1.92 -7.71 -11.35
CA SER A 37 3.32 -7.86 -11.77
C SER A 37 4.14 -8.77 -10.87
N ALA A 38 3.55 -9.34 -9.80
CA ALA A 38 4.29 -10.10 -8.79
C ALA A 38 5.12 -11.25 -9.39
N GLN A 39 4.54 -12.03 -10.31
CA GLN A 39 5.24 -13.12 -10.98
C GLN A 39 6.48 -12.63 -11.74
N VAL A 40 6.32 -11.56 -12.52
CA VAL A 40 7.41 -10.97 -13.31
C VAL A 40 8.55 -10.52 -12.41
N PHE A 41 8.25 -9.84 -11.31
CA PHE A 41 9.29 -9.38 -10.37
C PHE A 41 10.05 -10.54 -9.72
N VAL A 42 9.36 -11.60 -9.31
CA VAL A 42 9.99 -12.79 -8.70
C VAL A 42 10.78 -13.60 -9.72
N ASP A 43 10.40 -13.59 -10.99
CA ASP A 43 11.17 -14.25 -12.05
C ASP A 43 12.42 -13.46 -12.46
N LEU A 44 12.38 -12.13 -12.38
CA LEU A 44 13.56 -11.28 -12.60
C LEU A 44 14.60 -11.42 -11.48
N ASP A 45 14.17 -11.47 -10.22
CA ASP A 45 15.02 -11.73 -9.07
C ASP A 45 14.20 -12.44 -7.97
N LYS A 46 14.62 -13.65 -7.59
CA LYS A 46 13.93 -14.44 -6.56
C LYS A 46 13.90 -13.74 -5.22
N GLN A 47 14.86 -12.85 -4.90
CA GLN A 47 14.83 -12.08 -3.66
C GLN A 47 13.68 -11.06 -3.59
N ASN A 48 13.07 -10.70 -4.72
CA ASN A 48 11.91 -9.81 -4.76
C ASN A 48 10.69 -10.39 -4.04
N GLU A 49 10.65 -11.71 -3.86
CA GLU A 49 9.61 -12.39 -3.11
C GLU A 49 9.54 -11.95 -1.64
N PHE A 50 10.64 -11.43 -1.10
CA PHE A 50 10.73 -10.89 0.25
C PHE A 50 10.89 -9.37 0.27
N ARG A 51 11.74 -8.84 -0.60
CA ARG A 51 12.10 -7.41 -0.62
C ARG A 51 10.92 -6.51 -0.96
N ILE A 52 10.15 -6.87 -1.99
CA ILE A 52 9.02 -6.03 -2.41
C ILE A 52 7.91 -6.05 -1.36
N PRO A 53 7.49 -7.22 -0.81
CA PRO A 53 6.53 -7.23 0.29
C PRO A 53 6.99 -6.48 1.55
N ALA A 54 8.29 -6.47 1.85
CA ALA A 54 8.82 -5.67 2.96
C ALA A 54 8.65 -4.16 2.68
N ALA A 55 9.08 -3.69 1.51
CA ALA A 55 8.92 -2.29 1.11
C ALA A 55 7.44 -1.85 1.06
N VAL A 56 6.54 -2.71 0.57
CA VAL A 56 5.09 -2.43 0.55
C VAL A 56 4.55 -2.23 1.97
N ARG A 57 4.99 -3.00 2.95
CA ARG A 57 4.59 -2.83 4.37
C ARG A 57 5.13 -1.53 4.96
N GLU A 58 6.35 -1.15 4.63
CA GLU A 58 6.94 0.13 5.07
C GLU A 58 6.14 1.32 4.52
N VAL A 59 5.86 1.31 3.21
CA VAL A 59 5.04 2.36 2.56
C VAL A 59 3.64 2.39 3.16
N SER A 60 3.03 1.24 3.42
CA SER A 60 1.70 1.16 4.05
C SER A 60 1.67 1.89 5.40
N GLY A 61 2.72 1.76 6.23
CA GLY A 61 2.79 2.44 7.52
C GLY A 61 2.89 3.97 7.39
N VAL A 62 3.64 4.46 6.41
CA VAL A 62 3.75 5.90 6.14
C VAL A 62 2.42 6.47 5.61
N VAL A 63 1.79 5.76 4.67
CA VAL A 63 0.49 6.15 4.10
C VAL A 63 -0.60 6.14 5.16
N ASP A 64 -0.61 5.15 6.06
CA ASP A 64 -1.56 5.06 7.18
C ASP A 64 -1.49 6.30 8.09
N ALA A 65 -0.27 6.67 8.53
CA ALA A 65 -0.06 7.86 9.35
C ALA A 65 -0.44 9.16 8.61
N TYR A 66 -0.16 9.23 7.31
CA TYR A 66 -0.54 10.37 6.48
C TYR A 66 -2.07 10.50 6.37
N PHE A 67 -2.78 9.41 6.09
CA PHE A 67 -4.24 9.40 6.03
C PHE A 67 -4.89 9.67 7.37
N PHE A 68 -4.32 9.20 8.49
CA PHE A 68 -4.79 9.59 9.81
C PHE A 68 -4.80 11.11 9.98
N ASN A 69 -3.74 11.80 9.56
CA ASN A 69 -3.69 13.27 9.64
C ASN A 69 -4.66 13.95 8.67
N LEU A 70 -4.76 13.48 7.43
CA LEU A 70 -5.66 14.07 6.43
C LEU A 70 -7.14 13.89 6.78
N ILE A 71 -7.54 12.72 7.26
CA ILE A 71 -8.93 12.46 7.66
C ILE A 71 -9.34 13.37 8.83
N ASN A 72 -8.42 13.65 9.75
CA ASN A 72 -8.66 14.53 10.89
C ASN A 72 -8.78 16.02 10.52
N LEU A 73 -8.49 16.41 9.27
CA LEU A 73 -8.80 17.77 8.79
C LEU A 73 -10.32 17.96 8.62
N PHE A 74 -11.09 16.89 8.39
CA PHE A 74 -12.53 16.99 8.23
C PHE A 74 -13.23 17.08 9.60
N PRO A 75 -14.27 17.91 9.75
CA PRO A 75 -15.11 17.89 10.93
C PRO A 75 -15.69 16.49 11.19
N ALA A 76 -15.71 16.05 12.43
CA ALA A 76 -16.17 14.70 12.80
C ALA A 76 -17.64 14.43 12.43
N ASN A 77 -18.46 15.48 12.32
CA ASN A 77 -19.85 15.41 11.88
C ASN A 77 -20.03 15.56 10.36
N SER A 78 -18.93 15.76 9.61
CA SER A 78 -18.96 15.85 8.15
C SER A 78 -19.01 14.47 7.51
N SER A 79 -19.80 14.33 6.44
CA SER A 79 -19.80 13.11 5.62
C SER A 79 -18.45 12.80 5.00
N TYR A 80 -17.61 13.82 4.78
CA TYR A 80 -16.28 13.63 4.20
C TYR A 80 -15.34 12.87 5.14
N SER A 81 -15.48 13.04 6.46
CA SER A 81 -14.68 12.30 7.45
C SER A 81 -14.94 10.79 7.35
N SER A 82 -16.21 10.38 7.33
CA SER A 82 -16.58 8.96 7.23
C SER A 82 -16.25 8.38 5.87
N GLN A 83 -16.47 9.12 4.79
CA GLN A 83 -16.12 8.68 3.44
C GLN A 83 -14.60 8.51 3.25
N ALA A 84 -13.79 9.46 3.75
CA ALA A 84 -12.33 9.37 3.69
C ALA A 84 -11.81 8.17 4.49
N ALA A 85 -12.36 7.91 5.68
CA ALA A 85 -12.05 6.72 6.48
C ALA A 85 -12.41 5.41 5.75
N ASN A 86 -13.55 5.36 5.05
CA ASN A 86 -13.94 4.20 4.24
C ASN A 86 -12.96 3.96 3.09
N GLN A 87 -12.56 5.02 2.37
CA GLN A 87 -11.55 4.94 1.32
C GLN A 87 -10.18 4.48 1.85
N LYS A 88 -9.76 4.96 3.03
CA LYS A 88 -8.55 4.46 3.69
C LYS A 88 -8.62 2.95 3.94
N SER A 89 -9.74 2.44 4.46
CA SER A 89 -9.91 1.00 4.69
C SER A 89 -9.80 0.17 3.40
N GLN A 90 -10.18 0.76 2.26
CA GLN A 90 -9.97 0.13 0.95
C GLN A 90 -8.48 0.15 0.59
N VAL A 91 -7.77 1.26 0.80
CA VAL A 91 -6.32 1.33 0.56
C VAL A 91 -5.57 0.29 1.39
N ASP A 92 -5.92 0.13 2.66
CA ASP A 92 -5.36 -0.90 3.53
C ASP A 92 -5.56 -2.31 2.96
N THR A 93 -6.67 -2.54 2.25
CA THR A 93 -6.96 -3.81 1.58
C THR A 93 -6.08 -4.02 0.35
N HIS A 94 -5.90 -3.01 -0.49
CA HIS A 94 -5.00 -3.08 -1.64
C HIS A 94 -3.54 -3.33 -1.21
N PHE A 95 -3.09 -2.72 -0.11
CA PHE A 95 -1.75 -3.00 0.44
C PHE A 95 -1.59 -4.46 0.87
N ARG A 96 -2.59 -5.02 1.55
CA ARG A 96 -2.59 -6.44 1.94
C ARG A 96 -2.63 -7.36 0.73
N GLN A 97 -3.42 -7.02 -0.29
CA GLN A 97 -3.52 -7.80 -1.53
C GLN A 97 -2.20 -7.81 -2.30
N ALA A 98 -1.50 -6.67 -2.39
CA ALA A 98 -0.19 -6.59 -3.01
C ALA A 98 0.83 -7.49 -2.31
N VAL A 99 0.92 -7.43 -0.97
CA VAL A 99 1.79 -8.35 -0.20
C VAL A 99 1.41 -9.81 -0.45
N HIS A 100 0.11 -10.12 -0.43
CA HIS A 100 -0.39 -11.49 -0.62
C HIS A 100 -0.06 -12.04 -2.02
N ALA A 101 -0.11 -11.22 -3.07
CA ALA A 101 0.20 -11.64 -4.43
C ALA A 101 1.62 -12.21 -4.55
N PHE A 102 2.62 -11.58 -3.91
CA PHE A 102 3.99 -12.08 -3.89
C PHE A 102 4.13 -13.39 -3.10
N HIS A 103 3.49 -13.50 -1.93
CA HIS A 103 3.51 -14.76 -1.19
C HIS A 103 2.85 -15.91 -1.97
N LEU A 104 1.79 -15.64 -2.74
CA LEU A 104 1.14 -16.63 -3.58
C LEU A 104 2.10 -17.14 -4.67
N VAL A 105 2.80 -16.23 -5.34
CA VAL A 105 3.84 -16.57 -6.34
C VAL A 105 4.92 -17.45 -5.73
N THR A 106 5.45 -17.08 -4.56
CA THR A 106 6.44 -17.91 -3.84
C THR A 106 5.91 -19.30 -3.52
N ALA A 107 4.69 -19.38 -2.99
CA ALA A 107 4.07 -20.64 -2.59
C ALA A 107 3.83 -21.59 -3.78
N GLN A 108 3.68 -21.05 -4.98
CA GLN A 108 3.51 -21.80 -6.22
C GLN A 108 4.83 -22.15 -6.93
N SER A 109 5.96 -21.63 -6.44
CA SER A 109 7.27 -21.89 -7.03
C SER A 109 7.80 -23.30 -6.72
N ALA A 110 8.71 -23.81 -7.56
CA ALA A 110 9.30 -25.13 -7.41
C ALA A 110 10.17 -25.28 -6.13
N THR A 111 10.70 -24.16 -5.63
CA THR A 111 11.50 -24.10 -4.40
C THR A 111 11.01 -22.93 -3.53
N PRO A 112 9.86 -23.07 -2.84
CA PRO A 112 9.27 -22.00 -2.06
C PRO A 112 10.22 -21.50 -0.98
N TYR A 113 10.33 -20.18 -0.83
CA TYR A 113 11.09 -19.51 0.22
C TYR A 113 12.59 -19.86 0.23
N SER A 114 13.14 -20.27 -0.92
CA SER A 114 14.53 -20.69 -1.05
C SER A 114 15.44 -19.46 -1.07
N ASN A 115 16.05 -19.15 0.07
CA ASN A 115 16.97 -18.02 0.23
C ASN A 115 18.40 -18.30 -0.27
N VAL A 116 18.65 -19.45 -0.90
CA VAL A 116 19.98 -19.79 -1.39
C VAL A 116 20.31 -18.93 -2.60
N THR A 117 21.12 -17.90 -2.38
CA THR A 117 22.08 -17.45 -3.38
C THR A 117 22.88 -18.67 -3.80
N SER A 118 22.59 -19.23 -4.97
CA SER A 118 23.44 -20.24 -5.59
C SER A 118 24.74 -19.58 -6.01
N GLU A 119 25.63 -19.33 -5.05
CA GLU A 119 27.06 -19.32 -5.33
C GLU A 119 27.37 -20.70 -5.87
N ALA A 120 27.68 -20.77 -7.17
CA ALA A 120 28.14 -21.98 -7.80
C ALA A 120 29.37 -22.46 -7.03
N VAL A 121 29.20 -23.48 -6.19
CA VAL A 121 30.31 -24.27 -5.66
C VAL A 121 30.91 -24.99 -6.86
N THR A 122 31.83 -24.34 -7.56
CA THR A 122 32.81 -25.01 -8.41
C THR A 122 33.63 -25.91 -7.50
N MET A 123 33.29 -27.19 -7.48
CA MET A 123 34.16 -28.21 -6.94
C MET A 123 35.28 -28.45 -7.95
N GLU A 124 36.48 -27.98 -7.61
CA GLU A 124 37.75 -28.53 -8.11
C GLU A 124 38.39 -29.41 -7.03
#